data_AF-A0A2T6M9C2-F1
#
_entry.id   AF-A0A2T6M9C2-F1
#
_cell.length_a   1.000
_cell.length_b   1.000
_cell.length_c   1.000
_cell.angle_alpha   90.00
_cell.angle_beta   90.00
_cell.angle_gamma   90.00
#
_symmetry.space_group_name_H-M   'P 1'
#
loop_
_entity.id
_entity.type
_entity.pdbx_description
1 polymer ?
#
loop_
_entity_poly.entity_id
_entity_poly.type
_entity_poly.pdbx_seq_one_letter_code
_entity_poly.pdbx_strand_id
1 'polypeptide(L)'
;MMRRVPFALATRGVMLLALCHAPLVQAAAPPPISPPASCLDSPTFEAARFHQFQTMMMTVSLRCKSHGMDVESSFSRMMIVHQGVFAAADKAIRGYISPAHGFADKRAFDSYATLVANRYGGGATNLQACTAIDRAIKTVTADITGTTLRFVATAMVAHPEMERMACALVGQPTRPGTTPAPPAAAGAATIAMASPAAPRPGK
;
A
#
# COMPACT_ATOMS: atom_id res chain seq x y z
N MET A 1 -38.31 9.14 -32.63
CA MET A 1 -38.24 10.62 -32.66
C MET A 1 -36.83 11.04 -32.26
N MET A 2 -35.96 11.27 -33.25
CA MET A 2 -34.55 11.61 -33.06
C MET A 2 -34.37 13.13 -33.16
N ARG A 3 -33.85 13.77 -32.12
CA ARG A 3 -33.53 15.20 -32.11
C ARG A 3 -32.06 15.37 -32.53
N ARG A 4 -31.85 15.87 -33.74
CA ARG A 4 -30.57 16.32 -34.29
C ARG A 4 -30.25 17.71 -33.76
N VAL A 5 -29.02 17.93 -33.30
CA VAL A 5 -28.49 19.24 -32.89
C VAL A 5 -27.67 19.81 -34.07
N PRO A 6 -27.82 21.09 -34.43
CA PRO A 6 -27.19 21.65 -35.63
C PRO A 6 -25.73 22.04 -35.40
N PHE A 7 -24.94 21.76 -36.44
CA PHE A 7 -23.61 22.31 -36.70
C PHE A 7 -23.73 23.82 -36.97
N ALA A 8 -22.94 24.63 -36.27
CA ALA A 8 -22.70 26.02 -36.62
C ALA A 8 -21.26 26.17 -37.13
N LEU A 9 -21.13 26.28 -38.46
CA LEU A 9 -19.96 26.77 -39.17
C LEU A 9 -20.05 28.29 -39.28
N ALA A 10 -19.05 29.02 -38.80
CA ALA A 10 -18.70 30.40 -39.16
C ALA A 10 -17.44 30.76 -38.35
N THR A 11 -16.39 31.42 -38.82
CA THR A 11 -16.12 32.12 -40.08
C THR A 11 -14.61 32.36 -40.12
N ARG A 12 -14.06 32.37 -41.33
CA ARG A 12 -12.67 32.70 -41.65
C ARG A 12 -12.29 34.11 -41.20
N GLY A 13 -11.23 34.23 -40.41
CA GLY A 13 -10.47 35.46 -40.21
C GLY A 13 -9.06 35.28 -40.76
N VAL A 14 -8.82 35.77 -41.97
CA VAL A 14 -7.47 35.95 -42.54
C VAL A 14 -6.94 37.25 -41.97
N MET A 15 -5.87 37.20 -41.17
CA MET A 15 -5.11 38.39 -40.82
C MET A 15 -3.64 38.15 -41.17
N LEU A 16 -3.21 38.85 -42.21
CA LEU A 16 -1.87 38.88 -42.77
C LEU A 16 -0.93 39.72 -41.87
N LEU A 17 0.28 39.18 -41.72
CA LEU A 17 1.58 39.86 -41.60
C LEU A 17 1.80 40.92 -40.50
N ALA A 18 2.54 40.49 -39.47
CA ALA A 18 3.59 41.28 -38.85
C ALA A 18 4.83 40.39 -38.64
N LEU A 19 5.80 40.49 -39.56
CA LEU A 19 7.11 39.85 -39.46
C LEU A 19 7.94 40.56 -38.38
N CYS A 20 7.82 40.11 -37.13
CA CYS A 20 8.86 40.30 -36.11
C CYS A 20 9.63 38.99 -35.99
N HIS A 21 10.89 38.98 -36.43
CA HIS A 21 11.80 37.86 -36.23
C HIS A 21 12.22 37.82 -34.75
N ALA A 22 11.36 37.26 -33.90
CA ALA A 22 11.74 36.82 -32.56
C ALA A 22 12.38 35.42 -32.68
N PRO A 23 13.53 35.16 -32.04
CA PRO A 23 14.06 33.81 -31.96
C PRO A 23 13.03 32.93 -31.25
N LEU A 24 12.48 31.95 -31.96
CA LEU A 24 11.73 30.85 -31.37
C LEU A 24 12.68 30.11 -30.44
N VAL A 25 12.64 30.47 -29.15
CA VAL A 25 13.12 29.58 -28.09
C VAL A 25 12.20 28.36 -28.14
N GLN A 26 12.68 27.31 -28.79
CA GLN A 26 12.09 25.99 -28.76
C GLN A 26 12.06 25.57 -27.29
N ALA A 27 10.92 25.73 -26.63
CA ALA A 27 10.69 25.12 -25.32
C ALA A 27 10.81 23.61 -25.56
N ALA A 28 11.94 23.03 -25.15
CA ALA A 28 12.10 21.59 -25.10
C ALA A 28 10.93 21.05 -24.28
N ALA A 29 10.07 20.25 -24.91
CA ALA A 29 9.05 19.52 -24.18
C ALA A 29 9.77 18.77 -23.04
N PRO A 30 9.31 18.88 -21.79
CA PRO A 30 9.91 18.12 -20.70
C PRO A 30 9.93 16.64 -21.13
N PRO A 31 11.03 15.91 -20.86
CA PRO A 31 11.08 14.49 -21.16
C PRO A 31 9.84 13.83 -20.53
N PRO A 32 9.21 12.84 -21.20
CA PRO A 32 8.10 12.13 -20.61
C PRO A 32 8.56 11.62 -19.25
N ILE A 33 7.93 12.12 -18.18
CA ILE A 33 8.11 11.57 -16.85
C ILE A 33 7.45 10.20 -16.92
N SER A 34 8.23 9.18 -17.27
CA SER A 34 7.79 7.81 -17.10
C SER A 34 7.41 7.66 -15.63
N PRO A 35 6.22 7.10 -15.31
CA PRO A 35 5.92 6.77 -13.93
C PRO A 35 7.09 5.92 -13.40
N PRO A 36 7.52 6.12 -12.15
CA PRO A 36 8.58 5.29 -11.58
C PRO A 36 8.18 3.83 -11.85
N ALA A 37 9.08 3.07 -12.47
CA ALA A 37 8.84 1.65 -12.64
C ALA A 37 8.57 1.08 -11.24
N SER A 38 7.37 0.52 -11.03
CA SER A 38 7.08 -0.19 -9.78
C SER A 38 8.18 -1.23 -9.57
N CYS A 39 8.76 -1.25 -8.38
CA CYS A 39 9.80 -2.24 -8.04
C CYS A 39 9.21 -3.64 -7.85
N LEU A 40 7.88 -3.76 -7.91
CA LEU A 40 7.13 -5.00 -8.00
C LEU A 40 6.61 -5.20 -9.42
N ASP A 41 6.62 -6.45 -9.87
CA ASP A 41 5.82 -6.87 -11.01
C ASP A 41 4.32 -6.69 -10.70
N SER A 42 3.50 -6.57 -11.77
CA SER A 42 2.07 -6.31 -11.65
C SER A 42 1.32 -7.30 -10.74
N PRO A 43 1.49 -8.64 -10.88
CA PRO A 43 0.78 -9.57 -9.99
C PRO A 43 1.22 -9.49 -8.53
N THR A 44 2.52 -9.30 -8.24
CA THR A 44 2.97 -9.11 -6.85
C THR A 44 2.44 -7.80 -6.27
N PHE A 45 2.38 -6.74 -7.07
CA PHE A 45 1.83 -5.46 -6.67
C PHE A 45 0.34 -5.56 -6.32
N GLU A 46 -0.46 -6.26 -7.14
CA GLU A 46 -1.87 -6.51 -6.86
C GLU A 46 -2.07 -7.38 -5.60
N ALA A 47 -1.26 -8.44 -5.44
CA ALA A 47 -1.26 -9.25 -4.23
C ALA A 47 -0.95 -8.42 -2.97
N ALA A 48 0.03 -7.52 -3.06
CA ALA A 48 0.40 -6.64 -1.95
C ALA A 48 -0.74 -5.70 -1.56
N ARG A 49 -1.51 -5.21 -2.53
CA ARG A 49 -2.73 -4.43 -2.28
C ARG A 49 -3.77 -5.23 -1.53
N PHE A 50 -4.07 -6.47 -1.95
CA PHE A 50 -5.06 -7.31 -1.27
C PHE A 50 -4.64 -7.68 0.16
N HIS A 51 -3.38 -8.07 0.37
CA HIS A 51 -2.88 -8.41 1.70
C HIS A 51 -2.90 -7.20 2.65
N GLN A 52 -2.53 -6.03 2.13
CA GLN A 52 -2.59 -4.80 2.90
C GLN A 52 -4.02 -4.32 3.17
N PHE A 53 -4.91 -4.45 2.18
CA PHE A 53 -6.34 -4.17 2.33
C PHE A 53 -6.96 -5.06 3.42
N GLN A 54 -6.65 -6.36 3.42
CA GLN A 54 -7.09 -7.28 4.48
C GLN A 54 -6.67 -6.79 5.87
N THR A 55 -5.40 -6.41 6.04
CA THR A 55 -4.87 -5.94 7.34
C THR A 55 -5.52 -4.62 7.78
N MET A 56 -5.72 -3.70 6.84
CA MET A 56 -6.44 -2.45 7.08
C MET A 56 -7.87 -2.72 7.55
N MET A 57 -8.61 -3.59 6.85
CA MET A 57 -10.00 -3.89 7.16
C MET A 57 -10.15 -4.63 8.49
N MET A 58 -9.22 -5.52 8.84
CA MET A 58 -9.15 -6.13 10.17
C MET A 58 -8.97 -5.06 11.27
N THR A 59 -8.10 -4.08 11.06
CA THR A 59 -7.88 -3.01 12.05
C THR A 59 -9.12 -2.12 12.18
N VAL A 60 -9.77 -1.82 11.05
CA VAL A 60 -11.01 -1.04 11.01
C VAL A 60 -12.16 -1.76 11.73
N SER A 61 -12.31 -3.07 11.56
CA SER A 61 -13.38 -3.82 12.22
C SER A 61 -13.24 -3.78 13.75
N LEU A 62 -12.02 -3.93 14.26
CA LEU A 62 -11.72 -3.82 15.70
C LEU A 62 -12.05 -2.44 16.26
N ARG A 63 -11.73 -1.36 15.53
CA ARG A 63 -12.12 0.01 15.94
C ARG A 63 -13.63 0.21 15.89
N CYS A 64 -14.30 -0.29 14.87
CA CYS A 64 -15.76 -0.15 14.80
C CYS A 64 -16.47 -0.88 15.95
N LYS A 65 -15.91 -2.00 16.40
CA LYS A 65 -16.38 -2.73 17.59
C LYS A 65 -16.30 -1.88 18.85
N SER A 66 -15.24 -1.09 19.05
CA SER A 66 -15.16 -0.15 20.19
C SER A 66 -16.15 1.01 20.12
N HIS A 67 -16.76 1.25 18.96
CA HIS A 67 -17.86 2.21 18.76
C HIS A 67 -19.25 1.56 18.72
N GLY A 68 -19.37 0.28 19.10
CA GLY A 68 -20.66 -0.43 19.19
C GLY A 68 -21.21 -0.98 17.86
N MET A 69 -20.38 -1.03 16.80
CA MET A 69 -20.77 -1.60 15.51
C MET A 69 -19.99 -2.88 15.22
N ASP A 70 -20.70 -3.99 14.99
CA ASP A 70 -20.10 -5.25 14.55
C ASP A 70 -19.85 -5.26 13.03
N VAL A 71 -18.72 -4.66 12.64
CA VAL A 71 -18.19 -4.74 11.26
C VAL A 71 -17.40 -6.04 11.05
N GLU A 72 -16.99 -6.71 12.14
CA GLU A 72 -16.18 -7.94 12.12
C GLU A 72 -16.93 -9.08 11.44
N SER A 73 -18.23 -9.21 11.69
CA SER A 73 -19.09 -10.21 11.02
C SER A 73 -19.15 -10.02 9.50
N SER A 74 -19.41 -8.80 9.03
CA SER A 74 -19.40 -8.50 7.58
C SER A 74 -18.03 -8.74 6.96
N PHE A 75 -16.96 -8.30 7.64
CA PHE A 75 -15.59 -8.50 7.16
C PHE A 75 -15.25 -9.99 7.05
N SER A 76 -15.59 -10.80 8.06
CA SER A 76 -15.36 -12.24 8.04
C SER A 76 -16.10 -12.92 6.89
N ARG A 77 -17.33 -12.49 6.60
CA ARG A 77 -18.08 -13.00 5.44
C ARG A 77 -17.42 -12.64 4.11
N MET A 78 -16.92 -11.42 3.97
CA MET A 78 -16.14 -11.01 2.80
C MET A 78 -14.89 -11.87 2.62
N MET A 79 -14.16 -12.15 3.71
CA MET A 79 -12.98 -13.02 3.70
C MET A 79 -13.33 -14.43 3.23
N ILE A 80 -14.47 -14.99 3.65
CA ILE A 80 -14.92 -16.33 3.23
C ILE A 80 -15.28 -16.34 1.74
N VAL A 81 -16.10 -15.38 1.27
CA VAL A 81 -16.53 -15.30 -0.14
C VAL A 81 -15.33 -15.15 -1.08
N HIS A 82 -14.34 -14.36 -0.67
CA HIS A 82 -13.16 -14.03 -1.47
C HIS A 82 -11.90 -14.77 -1.03
N GLN A 83 -12.04 -15.91 -0.33
CA GLN A 83 -10.92 -16.64 0.27
C GLN A 83 -9.80 -16.99 -0.72
N GLY A 84 -10.16 -17.31 -1.97
CA GLY A 84 -9.19 -17.65 -3.00
C GLY A 84 -8.29 -16.48 -3.37
N VAL A 85 -8.84 -15.25 -3.40
CA VAL A 85 -8.08 -14.03 -3.69
C VAL A 85 -7.10 -13.72 -2.57
N PHE A 86 -7.57 -13.76 -1.31
CA PHE A 86 -6.72 -13.47 -0.14
C PHE A 86 -5.64 -14.54 0.08
N ALA A 87 -5.96 -15.83 -0.10
CA ALA A 87 -4.98 -16.90 0.00
C ALA A 87 -3.90 -16.82 -1.10
N ALA A 88 -4.29 -16.49 -2.33
CA ALA A 88 -3.35 -16.26 -3.42
C ALA A 88 -2.43 -15.05 -3.14
N ALA A 89 -2.99 -13.98 -2.58
CA ALA A 89 -2.22 -12.79 -2.19
C ALA A 89 -1.20 -13.10 -1.09
N ASP A 90 -1.59 -13.79 0.00
CA ASP A 90 -0.66 -14.20 1.06
C ASP A 90 0.47 -15.07 0.51
N LYS A 91 0.13 -16.07 -0.33
CA LYS A 91 1.14 -16.93 -0.98
C LYS A 91 2.11 -16.13 -1.84
N ALA A 92 1.62 -15.20 -2.65
CA ALA A 92 2.45 -14.38 -3.51
C ALA A 92 3.43 -13.52 -2.70
N ILE A 93 2.96 -12.88 -1.63
CA ILE A 93 3.82 -12.04 -0.77
C ILE A 93 4.85 -12.86 -0.02
N ARG A 94 4.48 -14.03 0.52
CA ARG A 94 5.46 -14.94 1.13
C ARG A 94 6.50 -15.46 0.14
N GLY A 95 6.08 -15.72 -1.10
CA GLY A 95 7.00 -16.14 -2.17
C GLY A 95 7.96 -15.02 -2.59
N TYR A 96 7.47 -13.79 -2.68
CA TYR A 96 8.28 -12.64 -3.04
C TYR A 96 9.31 -12.30 -1.96
N ILE A 97 8.94 -12.41 -0.67
CA ILE A 97 9.87 -12.23 0.45
C ILE A 97 10.77 -13.47 0.58
N SER A 98 11.76 -13.54 -0.33
CA SER A 98 12.73 -14.63 -0.42
C SER A 98 14.11 -14.11 -0.80
N PRO A 99 15.19 -14.90 -0.58
CA PRO A 99 16.54 -14.52 -0.98
C PRO A 99 16.70 -14.22 -2.46
N ALA A 100 15.89 -14.85 -3.32
CA ALA A 100 15.87 -14.61 -4.77
C ALA A 100 15.50 -13.16 -5.13
N HIS A 101 14.79 -12.46 -4.24
CA HIS A 101 14.39 -11.06 -4.39
C HIS A 101 15.15 -10.12 -3.44
N GLY A 102 16.27 -10.58 -2.87
CA GLY A 102 17.12 -9.77 -1.98
C GLY A 102 16.73 -9.79 -0.50
N PHE A 103 15.68 -10.54 -0.11
CA PHE A 103 15.30 -10.71 1.29
C PHE A 103 16.05 -11.89 1.92
N ALA A 104 17.27 -11.63 2.39
CA ALA A 104 18.09 -12.64 3.07
C ALA A 104 17.65 -12.93 4.52
N ASP A 105 17.02 -11.96 5.19
CA ASP A 105 16.55 -12.12 6.57
C ASP A 105 15.23 -12.88 6.63
N LYS A 106 15.18 -13.95 7.43
CA LYS A 106 13.96 -14.73 7.69
C LYS A 106 12.87 -13.90 8.37
N ARG A 107 13.21 -12.78 9.03
CA ARG A 107 12.29 -11.84 9.68
C ARG A 107 11.72 -10.79 8.73
N ALA A 108 12.06 -10.84 7.44
CA ALA A 108 11.58 -9.84 6.48
C ALA A 108 10.05 -9.84 6.36
N PHE A 109 9.39 -11.01 6.43
CA PHE A 109 7.93 -11.08 6.44
C PHE A 109 7.33 -10.48 7.71
N ASP A 110 7.90 -10.78 8.88
CA ASP A 110 7.44 -10.21 10.15
C ASP A 110 7.61 -8.68 10.19
N SER A 111 8.71 -8.20 9.62
CA SER A 111 8.97 -6.76 9.48
C SER A 111 7.95 -6.10 8.56
N TYR A 112 7.66 -6.72 7.41
CA TYR A 112 6.59 -6.29 6.50
C TYR A 112 5.22 -6.25 7.21
N ALA A 113 4.83 -7.32 7.88
CA ALA A 113 3.56 -7.40 8.60
C ALA A 113 3.46 -6.32 9.69
N THR A 114 4.56 -6.08 10.42
CA THR A 114 4.65 -5.02 11.44
C THR A 114 4.48 -3.63 10.83
N LEU A 115 5.14 -3.34 9.69
CA LEU A 115 5.02 -2.06 8.99
C LEU A 115 3.57 -1.81 8.54
N VAL A 116 2.93 -2.83 7.97
CA VAL A 116 1.53 -2.75 7.55
C VAL A 116 0.62 -2.53 8.76
N ALA A 117 0.77 -3.30 9.83
CA ALA A 117 -0.05 -3.16 11.04
C ALA A 117 0.09 -1.76 11.66
N ASN A 118 1.32 -1.26 11.81
CA ASN A 118 1.58 0.07 12.34
C ASN A 118 0.97 1.17 11.49
N ARG A 119 0.97 1.02 10.16
CA ARG A 119 0.35 2.00 9.25
C ARG A 119 -1.15 2.16 9.48
N TYR A 120 -1.87 1.09 9.85
CA TYR A 120 -3.32 1.14 10.01
C TYR A 120 -3.80 1.19 11.46
N GLY A 121 -2.92 0.91 12.43
CA GLY A 121 -3.24 0.85 13.87
C GLY A 121 -3.81 2.14 14.46
N GLY A 122 -3.34 3.32 14.03
CA GLY A 122 -3.64 4.60 14.69
C GLY A 122 -4.77 5.45 14.09
N GLY A 123 -5.47 4.98 13.06
CA GLY A 123 -6.50 5.78 12.37
C GLY A 123 -7.72 6.12 13.24
N ALA A 124 -8.28 7.31 13.04
CA ALA A 124 -9.53 7.74 13.66
C ALA A 124 -10.75 7.07 13.01
N THR A 125 -11.72 6.68 13.83
CA THR A 125 -13.00 6.10 13.41
C THR A 125 -14.14 6.79 14.17
N ASN A 126 -15.32 6.84 13.56
CA ASN A 126 -16.57 7.21 14.22
C ASN A 126 -17.70 6.32 13.69
N LEU A 127 -18.87 6.41 14.33
CA LEU A 127 -20.02 5.56 14.00
C LEU A 127 -20.47 5.70 12.54
N GLN A 128 -20.50 6.94 12.01
CA GLN A 128 -20.90 7.20 10.63
C GLN A 128 -19.95 6.51 9.62
N ALA A 129 -18.63 6.58 9.88
CA ALA A 129 -17.63 5.90 9.08
C ALA A 129 -17.81 4.37 9.14
N CYS A 130 -18.07 3.81 10.32
CA CYS A 130 -18.32 2.38 10.48
C CYS A 130 -19.53 1.90 9.68
N THR A 131 -20.64 2.64 9.70
CA THR A 131 -21.83 2.32 8.92
C THR A 131 -21.57 2.40 7.41
N ALA A 132 -20.76 3.35 6.96
CA ALA A 132 -20.36 3.43 5.55
C ALA A 132 -19.48 2.23 5.15
N ILE A 133 -18.53 1.86 6.00
CA ILE A 133 -17.62 0.74 5.78
C ILE A 133 -18.37 -0.59 5.74
N ASP A 134 -19.28 -0.83 6.68
CA ASP A 134 -20.11 -2.04 6.71
C ASP A 134 -20.92 -2.21 5.41
N ARG A 135 -21.52 -1.12 4.92
CA ARG A 135 -22.22 -1.12 3.63
C ARG A 135 -21.29 -1.44 2.47
N ALA A 136 -20.10 -0.83 2.44
CA ALA A 136 -19.11 -1.10 1.40
C ALA A 136 -18.67 -2.57 1.39
N ILE A 137 -18.41 -3.15 2.56
CA ILE A 137 -18.09 -4.59 2.70
C ILE A 137 -19.22 -5.45 2.16
N LYS A 138 -20.47 -5.13 2.48
CA LYS A 138 -21.64 -5.87 1.97
C LYS A 138 -21.74 -5.79 0.44
N THR A 139 -21.45 -4.64 -0.16
CA THR A 139 -21.38 -4.50 -1.62
C THR A 139 -20.27 -5.36 -2.23
N VAL A 140 -19.07 -5.34 -1.65
CA VAL A 140 -17.94 -6.19 -2.08
C VAL A 140 -18.29 -7.68 -1.94
N THR A 141 -18.97 -8.06 -0.87
CA THR A 141 -19.36 -9.44 -0.59
C THR A 141 -20.43 -9.95 -1.57
N ALA A 142 -21.33 -9.08 -2.03
CA ALA A 142 -22.36 -9.44 -3.00
C ALA A 142 -21.80 -9.71 -4.40
N ASP A 143 -20.66 -9.09 -4.75
CA ASP A 143 -19.97 -9.34 -6.02
C ASP A 143 -18.98 -10.51 -5.89
N ILE A 144 -19.44 -11.72 -6.20
CA ILE A 144 -18.62 -12.94 -6.15
C ILE A 144 -17.49 -12.97 -7.19
N THR A 145 -17.52 -12.09 -8.21
CA THR A 145 -16.47 -12.06 -9.25
C THR A 145 -15.15 -11.46 -8.74
N GLY A 146 -15.20 -10.75 -7.61
CA GLY A 146 -14.06 -10.04 -7.04
C GLY A 146 -13.71 -8.73 -7.76
N THR A 147 -14.50 -8.29 -8.74
CA THR A 147 -14.26 -7.03 -9.46
C THR A 147 -14.35 -5.83 -8.52
N THR A 148 -15.37 -5.80 -7.67
CA THR A 148 -15.58 -4.76 -6.67
C THR A 148 -14.51 -4.82 -5.59
N LEU A 149 -14.08 -6.02 -5.17
CA LEU A 149 -12.96 -6.20 -4.24
C LEU A 149 -11.68 -5.57 -4.81
N ARG A 150 -11.33 -5.89 -6.06
CA ARG A 150 -10.17 -5.32 -6.76
C ARG A 150 -10.26 -3.81 -6.84
N PHE A 151 -11.41 -3.27 -7.23
CA PHE A 151 -11.62 -1.83 -7.33
C PHE A 151 -11.39 -1.13 -5.98
N VAL A 152 -12.03 -1.63 -4.91
CA VAL A 152 -11.90 -1.05 -3.57
C VAL A 152 -10.48 -1.19 -3.03
N ALA A 153 -9.85 -2.35 -3.17
CA ALA A 153 -8.46 -2.55 -2.73
C ALA A 153 -7.49 -1.63 -3.46
N THR A 154 -7.67 -1.43 -4.77
CA THR A 154 -6.88 -0.49 -5.58
C THR A 154 -7.08 0.96 -5.13
N ALA A 155 -8.34 1.36 -4.87
CA ALA A 155 -8.65 2.71 -4.44
C ALA A 155 -8.11 3.03 -3.04
N MET A 156 -8.15 2.05 -2.12
CA MET A 156 -7.71 2.25 -0.73
C MET A 156 -6.21 2.02 -0.51
N VAL A 157 -5.57 1.22 -1.36
CA VAL A 157 -4.15 0.89 -1.28
C VAL A 157 -3.46 1.27 -2.59
N ALA A 158 -3.26 2.57 -2.81
CA ALA A 158 -2.58 3.05 -4.01
C ALA A 158 -1.14 2.51 -4.12
N HIS A 159 -0.39 2.59 -3.02
CA HIS A 159 1.01 2.15 -2.90
C HIS A 159 1.18 1.24 -1.67
N PRO A 160 1.24 -0.09 -1.85
CA PRO A 160 1.39 -1.02 -0.74
C PRO A 160 2.81 -0.94 -0.13
N GLU A 161 2.95 -1.29 1.14
CA GLU A 161 4.25 -1.29 1.86
C GLU A 161 5.27 -2.22 1.21
N MET A 162 4.81 -3.30 0.58
CA MET A 162 5.69 -4.21 -0.16
C MET A 162 6.41 -3.49 -1.31
N GLU A 163 5.75 -2.53 -1.98
CA GLU A 163 6.39 -1.72 -3.03
C GLU A 163 7.51 -0.88 -2.44
N ARG A 164 7.26 -0.23 -1.30
CA ARG A 164 8.26 0.57 -0.59
C ARG A 164 9.49 -0.26 -0.21
N MET A 165 9.26 -1.46 0.34
CA MET A 165 10.33 -2.38 0.72
C MET A 165 11.12 -2.88 -0.50
N ALA A 166 10.43 -3.26 -1.58
CA ALA A 166 11.09 -3.68 -2.82
C ALA A 166 11.95 -2.57 -3.42
N CYS A 167 11.43 -1.34 -3.48
CA CYS A 167 12.19 -0.21 -4.00
C CYS A 167 13.40 0.16 -3.14
N ALA A 168 13.30 0.01 -1.82
CA ALA A 168 14.43 0.22 -0.93
C ALA A 168 15.59 -0.76 -1.21
N LEU A 169 15.30 -1.99 -1.66
CA LEU A 169 16.33 -2.97 -2.04
C LEU A 169 16.97 -2.64 -3.40
N VAL A 170 16.19 -2.18 -4.37
CA VAL A 170 16.72 -1.78 -5.70
C VAL A 170 17.61 -0.54 -5.59
N GLY A 171 17.26 0.40 -4.72
CA GLY A 171 18.01 1.63 -4.49
C GLY A 171 19.22 1.50 -3.56
N GLN A 172 19.48 0.31 -3.00
CA GLN A 172 20.67 0.10 -2.18
C GLN A 172 21.91 0.07 -3.08
N PRO A 173 22.90 0.96 -2.89
CA PRO A 173 24.18 0.81 -3.56
C PRO A 173 24.75 -0.55 -3.18
N THR A 174 25.12 -1.34 -4.19
CA THR A 174 25.86 -2.59 -4.01
C THR A 174 27.04 -2.30 -3.12
N ARG A 175 26.99 -2.73 -1.85
CA ARG A 175 28.10 -2.54 -0.92
C ARG A 175 29.27 -3.36 -1.45
N PRO A 176 30.38 -2.75 -1.90
CA PRO A 176 31.53 -3.52 -2.33
C PRO A 176 32.16 -4.13 -1.08
N GLY A 177 32.23 -5.45 -1.02
CA GLY A 177 33.06 -6.18 -0.06
C GLY A 177 32.60 -6.10 1.40
N THR A 178 31.73 -7.02 1.81
CA THR A 178 31.85 -7.62 3.13
C THR A 178 32.20 -9.08 2.92
N THR A 179 33.50 -9.35 2.80
CA THR A 179 34.05 -10.66 3.18
C THR A 179 33.51 -10.98 4.58
N PRO A 180 32.97 -12.18 4.83
CA PRO A 180 32.50 -12.54 6.17
C PRO A 180 33.68 -12.39 7.13
N ALA A 181 33.55 -11.44 8.07
CA ALA A 181 34.48 -11.35 9.18
C ALA A 181 34.41 -12.70 9.94
N PRO A 182 35.56 -13.32 10.26
CA PRO A 182 35.56 -14.49 11.13
C PRO A 182 34.86 -14.14 12.45
N PRO A 183 34.19 -15.11 13.11
CA PRO A 183 33.46 -14.86 14.34
C PRO A 183 34.42 -14.22 15.36
N ALA A 184 34.14 -12.98 15.73
CA ALA A 184 34.81 -12.33 16.85
C ALA A 184 34.56 -13.19 18.08
N ALA A 185 35.64 -13.67 18.68
CA ALA A 185 35.63 -14.42 19.92
C ALA A 185 34.80 -13.66 20.97
N ALA A 186 33.99 -14.41 21.71
CA ALA A 186 33.14 -13.93 22.78
C ALA A 186 33.92 -13.05 23.76
N GLY A 187 33.70 -11.74 23.70
CA GLY A 187 34.05 -10.80 24.76
C GLY A 187 32.91 -10.74 25.75
N ALA A 188 33.17 -11.19 26.98
CA ALA A 188 32.22 -11.21 28.09
C ALA A 188 31.56 -9.84 28.30
N ALA A 189 30.25 -9.75 28.04
CA ALA A 189 29.44 -8.63 28.49
C ALA A 189 29.08 -8.85 29.97
N THR A 190 29.72 -8.08 30.84
CA THR A 190 29.39 -8.00 32.26
C THR A 190 27.94 -7.56 32.43
N ILE A 191 27.14 -8.40 33.10
CA ILE A 191 25.79 -8.07 33.55
C ILE A 191 25.90 -7.04 34.67
N ALA A 192 25.56 -5.78 34.40
CA ALA A 192 25.28 -4.81 35.45
C ALA A 192 23.79 -4.91 35.81
N MET A 193 23.49 -5.61 36.91
CA MET A 193 22.18 -5.61 37.53
C MET A 193 21.88 -4.22 38.10
N ALA A 194 20.88 -3.54 37.56
CA ALA A 194 20.27 -2.38 38.19
C ALA A 194 19.16 -2.85 39.14
N SER A 195 19.37 -2.64 40.44
CA SER A 195 18.42 -2.95 41.51
C SER A 195 17.10 -2.15 41.38
N PRO A 196 15.95 -2.75 41.76
CA PRO A 196 14.70 -2.00 41.93
C PRO A 196 14.67 -1.25 43.26
N ALA A 197 14.31 0.05 43.20
CA ALA A 197 14.02 0.85 44.38
C ALA A 197 12.62 0.52 44.94
N ALA A 198 12.55 0.38 46.25
CA ALA A 198 11.38 0.00 47.04
C ALA A 198 10.23 1.04 47.02
N PRO A 199 8.98 0.62 47.33
CA PRO A 199 7.82 1.51 47.43
C PRO A 199 7.85 2.36 48.72
N ARG A 200 7.37 3.61 48.64
CA ARG A 200 7.12 4.46 49.81
C ARG A 200 5.69 4.26 50.33
N PRO A 201 5.46 4.29 51.66
CA PRO A 201 4.12 4.22 52.24
C PRO A 201 3.43 5.59 52.31
N GLY A 202 2.14 5.59 51.98
CA GLY A 202 1.04 6.28 52.68
C GLY A 202 1.00 7.81 52.78
N LYS A 203 -0.06 8.40 52.21
CA LYS A 203 -1.10 9.09 52.99
C LYS A 203 -2.47 8.79 52.39
#